data_AF-A0A1B7T8K0-F1
#
_entry.id   AF-A0A1B7T8K0-F1
#
_cell.length_a   1.000
_cell.length_b   1.000
_cell.length_c   1.000
_cell.angle_alpha   90.00
_cell.angle_beta   90.00
_cell.angle_gamma   90.00
#
_symmetry.space_group_name_H-M   'P 1'
#
loop_
_entity.id
_entity.type
_entity.pdbx_description
1 polymer ?
#
loop_
_entity_poly.entity_id
_entity_poly.type
_entity_poly.pdbx_seq_one_letter_code
_entity_poly.pdbx_strand_id
1 'polypeptide(L)'
;MSSNNFKQVFSFNVEYSPQYTVKKFISERTKLQVVQIFSKASPMVEGYFAVGTEITNDSGIPHTLEHLVFTGSKKYPYKSILDKGANLSMSSTNAWTATDQTVYTLSTAGW
;
A
#
# COMPACT_ATOMS: atom_id res chain seq x y z
N MET A 1 -17.68 3.65 20.60
CA MET A 1 -17.38 4.88 19.82
C MET A 1 -16.12 4.61 19.03
N SER A 2 -16.18 4.62 17.70
CA SER A 2 -15.00 4.40 16.84
C SER A 2 -14.09 5.61 16.97
N SER A 3 -13.02 5.53 17.76
CA SER A 3 -11.98 6.56 17.75
C SER A 3 -11.30 6.50 16.39
N ASN A 4 -11.54 7.53 15.57
CA ASN A 4 -10.90 7.63 14.28
C ASN A 4 -9.40 7.86 14.52
N ASN A 5 -8.60 6.78 14.52
CA ASN A 5 -7.20 6.77 14.95
C ASN A 5 -6.25 7.51 13.98
N PHE A 6 -6.80 8.22 13.00
CA PHE A 6 -6.08 8.93 11.95
C PHE A 6 -6.51 10.40 11.94
N LYS A 7 -5.52 11.29 12.07
CA LYS A 7 -5.70 12.73 11.95
C LYS A 7 -5.39 13.18 10.53
N GLN A 8 -6.32 13.90 9.90
CA GLN A 8 -6.06 14.55 8.61
C GLN A 8 -5.04 15.69 8.80
N VAL A 9 -3.98 15.69 8.00
CA VAL A 9 -2.93 16.70 8.02
C VAL A 9 -3.20 17.80 6.99
N PHE A 10 -3.55 17.41 5.78
CA PHE A 10 -3.93 18.34 4.71
C PHE A 10 -4.91 17.70 3.73
N SER A 11 -5.59 18.55 2.97
CA SER A 11 -6.47 18.19 1.86
C SER A 11 -6.46 19.32 0.84
N PHE A 12 -6.14 19.03 -0.42
CA PHE A 12 -6.17 20.01 -1.50
C PHE A 12 -6.52 19.37 -2.85
N ASN A 13 -6.97 20.19 -3.80
CA ASN A 13 -7.18 19.78 -5.19
C ASN A 13 -5.95 20.14 -6.03
N VAL A 14 -5.61 19.32 -7.01
CA VAL A 14 -4.47 19.57 -7.91
C VAL A 14 -4.88 20.58 -8.97
N GLU A 15 -4.19 21.72 -9.06
CA GLU A 15 -4.58 22.83 -9.95
C GLU A 15 -4.64 22.45 -11.43
N TYR A 16 -3.62 21.75 -11.94
CA TYR A 16 -3.59 21.28 -13.33
C TYR A 16 -4.45 20.04 -13.58
N SER A 17 -4.98 19.41 -12.52
CA SER A 17 -5.83 18.23 -12.62
C SER A 17 -6.93 18.24 -11.54
N PRO A 18 -7.95 19.12 -11.68
CA PRO A 18 -8.93 19.39 -10.63
C PRO A 18 -9.81 18.20 -10.24
N GLN A 19 -9.84 17.16 -11.08
CA GLN A 19 -10.54 15.92 -10.80
C GLN A 19 -9.88 15.08 -9.68
N TYR A 20 -8.63 15.39 -9.31
CA TYR A 20 -7.92 14.72 -8.22
C TYR A 20 -7.88 15.57 -6.95
N THR A 21 -8.29 14.97 -5.84
CA THR A 21 -8.13 15.51 -4.48
C THR A 21 -7.09 14.68 -3.74
N VAL A 22 -6.06 15.33 -3.21
CA VAL A 22 -5.02 14.69 -2.40
C VAL A 22 -5.28 14.97 -0.93
N LYS A 23 -5.33 13.92 -0.12
CA LYS A 23 -5.48 13.99 1.35
C LYS A 23 -4.36 13.22 2.02
N LYS A 24 -3.83 13.77 3.11
CA LYS A 24 -2.87 13.07 3.97
C LYS A 24 -3.44 12.86 5.35
N PHE A 25 -3.27 11.66 5.86
CA PHE A 25 -3.63 11.27 7.22
C PHE A 25 -2.42 10.69 7.94
N ILE A 26 -2.36 10.88 9.25
CA ILE A 26 -1.35 10.27 10.12
C ILE A 26 -2.04 9.59 11.27
N SER A 27 -1.70 8.33 11.54
CA SER A 27 -2.18 7.63 12.72
C SER A 27 -1.63 8.28 13.99
N GLU A 28 -2.50 8.63 14.94
CA GLU A 28 -2.06 9.24 16.19
C GLU A 28 -1.27 8.23 17.05
N ARG A 29 -1.59 6.94 16.93
CA ARG A 29 -0.95 5.84 17.66
C ARG A 29 0.35 5.37 17.02
N THR A 30 0.34 4.98 15.74
CA THR A 30 1.50 4.34 15.10
C THR A 30 2.34 5.29 14.26
N LYS A 31 1.86 6.52 14.04
CA LYS A 31 2.43 7.49 13.09
C LYS A 31 2.46 7.01 11.63
N LEU A 32 1.77 5.91 11.32
CA LEU A 32 1.57 5.46 9.94
C LEU A 32 0.94 6.58 9.12
N GLN A 33 1.54 6.87 7.96
CA GLN A 33 1.06 7.90 7.05
C GLN A 33 0.27 7.27 5.94
N VAL A 34 -0.87 7.87 5.59
CA VAL A 34 -1.71 7.46 4.48
C VAL A 34 -1.91 8.67 3.57
N VAL A 35 -1.56 8.53 2.30
CA VAL A 35 -1.87 9.51 1.27
C VAL A 35 -2.97 8.93 0.38
N GLN A 36 -4.12 9.57 0.39
CA GLN A 36 -5.25 9.21 -0.45
C GLN A 36 -5.31 10.18 -1.62
N ILE A 37 -5.31 9.63 -2.83
CA ILE A 37 -5.56 10.38 -4.07
C ILE A 37 -6.92 9.93 -4.57
N PHE A 38 -7.91 10.82 -4.47
CA PHE A 38 -9.27 10.53 -4.89
C PHE A 38 -9.58 11.17 -6.24
N SER A 39 -10.19 10.43 -7.15
CA SER A 39 -10.72 10.95 -8.41
C SER A 39 -11.97 10.18 -8.82
N LYS A 40 -12.96 10.91 -9.36
CA LYS A 40 -14.18 10.29 -9.92
C LYS A 40 -14.00 9.76 -11.34
N ALA A 41 -12.83 9.97 -11.94
CA ALA A 41 -12.60 9.68 -13.35
C ALA A 41 -12.27 8.21 -13.64
N SER A 42 -11.97 7.40 -12.62
CA SER A 42 -11.57 6.01 -12.79
C SER A 42 -12.17 5.11 -11.70
N PRO A 43 -12.67 3.91 -12.05
CA PRO A 43 -13.00 2.87 -11.08
C PRO A 43 -11.75 2.10 -10.61
N MET A 44 -10.55 2.47 -11.03
CA MET A 44 -9.34 1.78 -10.59
C MET A 44 -8.97 2.20 -9.18
N VAL A 45 -8.76 1.22 -8.31
CA VAL A 45 -8.24 1.39 -6.97
C VAL A 45 -6.82 0.85 -6.94
N GLU A 46 -5.88 1.75 -6.65
CA GLU A 46 -4.46 1.45 -6.54
C GLU A 46 -4.01 1.62 -5.09
N GLY A 47 -3.34 0.61 -4.55
CA GLY A 47 -2.77 0.60 -3.21
C GLY A 47 -1.26 0.45 -3.28
N TYR A 48 -0.55 1.28 -2.51
CA TYR A 48 0.90 1.25 -2.38
C TYR A 48 1.26 1.22 -0.89
N PHE A 49 1.97 0.17 -0.48
CA PHE A 49 2.42 -0.02 0.90
C PHE A 49 3.95 0.01 0.91
N ALA A 50 4.51 1.18 1.22
CA ALA A 50 5.95 1.40 1.28
C ALA A 50 6.48 1.22 2.70
N VAL A 51 7.61 0.52 2.82
CA VAL A 51 8.35 0.32 4.06
C VAL A 51 9.81 0.64 3.81
N GLY A 52 10.43 1.47 4.67
CA GLY A 52 11.86 1.73 4.61
C GLY A 52 12.64 0.48 4.99
N THR A 53 13.49 0.00 4.09
CA THR A 53 14.24 -1.26 4.21
C THR A 53 15.71 -1.10 3.81
N GLU A 54 16.25 0.12 3.99
CA GLU A 54 17.66 0.41 3.75
C GLU A 54 18.59 -0.54 4.53
N ILE A 55 19.59 -1.07 3.84
CA ILE A 55 20.65 -1.90 4.42
C ILE A 55 22.02 -1.42 3.96
N THR A 56 23.01 -1.51 4.84
CA THR A 56 24.39 -1.08 4.56
C THR A 56 25.31 -2.25 4.22
N ASN A 57 24.75 -3.33 3.68
CA ASN A 57 25.47 -4.55 3.30
C ASN A 57 24.79 -5.22 2.10
N ASP A 58 25.45 -6.21 1.51
CA ASP A 58 24.96 -6.91 0.31
C ASP A 58 24.21 -8.21 0.64
N SER A 59 23.57 -8.29 1.82
CA SER A 59 22.92 -9.53 2.28
C SER A 59 21.67 -9.91 1.49
N GLY A 60 21.04 -8.95 0.80
CA GLY A 60 19.78 -9.18 0.09
C GLY A 60 18.58 -9.47 1.00
N ILE A 61 18.67 -9.18 2.31
CA ILE A 61 17.60 -9.44 3.28
C ILE A 61 16.27 -8.75 2.91
N PRO A 62 16.23 -7.45 2.51
CA PRO A 62 14.99 -6.79 2.11
C PRO A 62 14.30 -7.49 0.94
N HIS A 63 15.05 -7.85 -0.09
CA HIS A 63 14.51 -8.55 -1.25
C HIS A 63 14.03 -9.96 -0.87
N THR A 64 14.77 -10.66 -0.01
CA THR A 64 14.33 -11.98 0.48
C THR A 64 13.02 -11.86 1.28
N LEU A 65 12.91 -10.84 2.14
CA LEU A 65 11.74 -10.59 2.96
C LEU A 65 10.51 -10.23 2.11
N GLU A 66 10.70 -9.45 1.04
CA GLU A 66 9.66 -9.12 0.07
C GLU A 66 8.92 -10.38 -0.42
N HIS A 67 9.67 -11.38 -0.91
CA HIS A 67 9.10 -12.65 -1.36
C HIS A 67 8.44 -13.43 -0.23
N LEU A 68 9.07 -13.48 0.95
CA LEU A 68 8.56 -14.26 2.09
C LEU A 68 7.23 -13.74 2.62
N VAL A 69 7.00 -12.43 2.60
CA VAL A 69 5.73 -11.83 3.05
C VAL A 69 4.53 -12.33 2.24
N PHE A 70 4.72 -12.70 0.96
CA PHE A 70 3.66 -13.28 0.14
C PHE A 70 3.37 -14.77 0.41
N THR A 71 4.18 -15.44 1.22
CA THR A 71 4.05 -16.88 1.47
C THR A 71 3.13 -17.25 2.64
N GLY A 72 2.63 -16.26 3.39
CA GLY A 72 1.65 -16.48 4.45
C GLY A 72 1.74 -15.45 5.58
N SER A 73 0.77 -15.48 6.48
CA SER A 73 0.76 -14.66 7.69
C SER A 73 0.21 -15.45 8.87
N LYS A 74 0.35 -14.91 10.09
CA LYS A 74 -0.21 -15.53 11.30
C LYS A 74 -1.72 -15.82 11.19
N LYS A 75 -2.49 -14.93 10.53
CA LYS A 75 -3.94 -15.09 10.35
C LYS A 75 -4.28 -15.98 9.15
N TYR A 76 -3.42 -15.98 8.13
CA TYR A 76 -3.60 -16.75 6.91
C TYR A 76 -2.33 -17.56 6.63
N PRO A 77 -2.13 -18.69 7.33
CA PRO A 77 -0.88 -19.47 7.29
C PRO A 77 -0.83 -20.40 6.07
N TYR A 78 -1.21 -19.89 4.90
CA TYR A 78 -1.30 -20.67 3.66
C TYR A 78 -0.54 -19.97 2.54
N LYS A 79 0.24 -20.76 1.81
CA LYS A 79 0.98 -20.29 0.63
C LYS A 79 0.02 -19.85 -0.48
N SER A 80 0.41 -18.82 -1.22
CA SER A 80 -0.30 -18.31 -2.41
C SER A 80 -1.73 -17.85 -2.14
N ILE A 81 -2.05 -17.48 -0.90
CA ILE A 81 -3.38 -16.94 -0.59
C ILE A 81 -3.61 -15.59 -1.26
N LEU A 82 -2.57 -14.75 -1.37
CA LEU A 82 -2.64 -13.47 -2.06
C LEU A 82 -2.85 -13.66 -3.55
N ASP A 83 -2.10 -14.55 -4.20
CA ASP A 83 -2.30 -14.86 -5.63
C ASP A 83 -3.71 -15.36 -5.92
N LYS A 84 -4.23 -16.26 -5.07
CA LYS A 84 -5.59 -16.80 -5.22
C LYS A 84 -6.64 -15.71 -5.01
N GLY A 85 -6.51 -14.91 -3.94
CA GLY A 85 -7.39 -13.78 -3.67
C GLY A 85 -7.38 -12.77 -4.80
N ALA A 86 -6.19 -12.46 -5.32
CA ALA A 86 -6.00 -11.49 -6.38
C ALA A 86 -6.74 -11.91 -7.66
N ASN A 87 -6.56 -13.17 -8.07
CA ASN A 87 -7.25 -13.76 -9.22
C ASN A 87 -8.78 -13.77 -9.05
N LEU A 88 -9.28 -14.12 -7.87
CA LEU A 88 -10.72 -14.14 -7.59
C LEU A 88 -11.33 -12.74 -7.60
N SER A 89 -10.57 -11.73 -7.23
CA SER A 89 -10.99 -10.33 -7.18
C SER A 89 -10.70 -9.55 -8.45
N MET A 90 -10.27 -10.19 -9.54
CA MET A 90 -9.84 -9.52 -10.78
C MET A 90 -8.83 -8.40 -10.51
N SER A 91 -7.89 -8.69 -9.62
CA SER A 91 -6.89 -7.74 -9.11
C SER A 91 -5.49 -8.24 -9.38
N SER A 92 -4.53 -7.32 -9.38
CA SER A 92 -3.11 -7.59 -9.54
C SER A 92 -2.35 -7.19 -8.29
N THR A 93 -1.48 -8.05 -7.80
CA THR A 93 -0.54 -7.76 -6.72
C THR A 93 0.87 -7.77 -7.27
N ASN A 94 1.70 -6.84 -6.81
CA ASN A 94 3.13 -6.83 -7.13
C ASN A 94 3.94 -6.34 -5.93
N ALA A 95 5.25 -6.45 -6.01
CA ALA A 95 6.15 -5.79 -5.09
C ALA A 95 7.47 -5.47 -5.80
N TRP A 96 8.20 -4.51 -5.25
CA TRP A 96 9.58 -4.27 -5.63
C TRP A 96 10.38 -3.81 -4.43
N THR A 97 11.68 -4.09 -4.47
CA THR A 97 12.66 -3.64 -3.47
C THR A 97 13.72 -2.77 -4.15
N ALA A 98 13.83 -1.51 -3.72
CA ALA A 98 14.93 -0.62 -4.10
C ALA A 98 15.93 -0.50 -2.95
N THR A 99 16.89 0.42 -3.10
CA THR A 99 18.00 0.60 -2.14
C THR A 99 17.53 0.92 -0.73
N ASP A 100 16.48 1.74 -0.59
CA ASP A 100 16.05 2.29 0.69
C ASP A 100 14.64 1.84 1.13
N GLN A 101 13.92 1.12 0.28
CA GLN A 101 12.52 0.79 0.51
C GLN A 101 12.05 -0.46 -0.24
N THR A 102 11.05 -1.09 0.33
CA THR A 102 10.26 -2.15 -0.30
C THR A 102 8.82 -1.68 -0.40
N VAL A 103 8.22 -1.79 -1.58
CA VAL A 103 6.85 -1.35 -1.85
C VAL A 103 6.02 -2.51 -2.35
N TYR A 104 4.92 -2.80 -1.65
CA TYR A 104 3.91 -3.77 -2.08
C TYR A 104 2.74 -3.03 -2.73
N THR A 105 2.31 -3.51 -3.89
CA THR A 105 1.24 -2.88 -4.67
C THR A 105 0.05 -3.80 -4.85
N LEU A 106 -1.14 -3.19 -4.94
CA LEU A 106 -2.40 -3.85 -5.24
C LEU A 106 -3.19 -2.96 -6.20
N SER A 107 -3.60 -3.50 -7.33
CA SER A 107 -4.48 -2.85 -8.29
C SER A 107 -5.76 -3.66 -8.44
N THR A 108 -6.92 -3.03 -8.32
CA THR A 108 -8.22 -3.68 -8.52
C THR A 108 -9.23 -2.70 -9.10
N ALA A 109 -10.16 -3.20 -9.89
CA ALA A 109 -11.37 -2.44 -10.20
C ALA A 109 -12.27 -2.41 -8.94
N GLY A 110 -12.74 -1.22 -8.58
CA GLY A 110 -13.63 -0.97 -7.45
C GLY A 110 -14.53 0.23 -7.73
N TRP A 111 -15.67 0.29 -7.06
CA TRP A 111 -16.68 1.33 -7.25
C TRP A 111 -16.91 2.09 -5.94
#